data_AF-A0A958Z8H7-F1
#
_entry.id   AF-A0A958Z8H7-F1
#
_cell.length_a   1.000
_cell.length_b   1.000
_cell.length_c   1.000
_cell.angle_alpha   90.00
_cell.angle_beta   90.00
_cell.angle_gamma   90.00
#
_symmetry.space_group_name_H-M   'P 1'
#
loop_
_entity.id
_entity.type
_entity.pdbx_description
1 polymer ?
#
loop_
_entity_poly.entity_id
_entity_poly.type
_entity_poly.pdbx_seq_one_letter_code
_entity_poly.pdbx_strand_id
1 'polypeptide(L)'
;MNIPKGKKIYFASDNHLGAPTAKDSLPREKKFVAWLDEVKKDAAAIFLLGDLFDFWFEYKTVVPKGFTRTLGKLAEISDSGIPIYYFVGNH
;
A
#
# COMPACT_ATOMS: atom_id res chain seq x y z
N MET A 1 4.80 -6.07 -19.84
CA MET A 1 5.21 -6.95 -18.73
C MET A 1 4.83 -8.38 -19.09
N ASN A 2 5.75 -9.34 -19.00
CA ASN A 2 5.42 -10.76 -19.15
C ASN A 2 4.99 -11.29 -17.78
N ILE A 3 3.78 -11.86 -17.67
CA ILE A 3 3.24 -12.34 -16.40
C ILE A 3 3.51 -13.85 -16.30
N PRO A 4 4.29 -14.33 -15.31
CA PRO A 4 4.52 -15.75 -15.13
C PRO A 4 3.20 -16.52 -14.95
N LYS A 5 3.15 -17.76 -15.44
CA LYS A 5 1.98 -18.63 -15.30
C LYS A 5 1.59 -18.77 -13.82
N GLY A 6 0.32 -18.53 -13.50
CA GLY A 6 -0.20 -18.62 -12.14
C GLY A 6 0.03 -17.38 -11.28
N LYS A 7 0.65 -16.33 -11.81
CA LYS A 7 0.76 -15.02 -11.15
C LYS A 7 -0.30 -14.04 -11.66
N LYS A 8 -0.61 -13.02 -10.86
CA LYS A 8 -1.63 -12.00 -11.15
C LYS A 8 -1.11 -10.59 -10.93
N ILE A 9 -1.77 -9.61 -11.52
CA ILE A 9 -1.54 -8.20 -11.22
C ILE A 9 -2.69 -7.72 -10.34
N TYR A 10 -2.35 -7.02 -9.25
CA TYR A 10 -3.31 -6.49 -8.30
C TYR A 10 -3.32 -4.97 -8.33
N PHE A 11 -4.50 -4.40 -8.15
CA PHE A 11 -4.73 -2.96 -8.15
C PHE A 11 -5.49 -2.57 -6.88
N ALA A 12 -5.09 -1.46 -6.28
CA ALA A 12 -5.81 -0.81 -5.18
C ALA A 12 -5.69 0.71 -5.32
N SER A 13 -6.71 1.44 -4.87
CA SER A 13 -6.80 2.90 -4.88
C SER A 13 -7.76 3.37 -3.79
N ASP A 14 -7.76 4.68 -3.51
CA ASP A 14 -8.79 5.36 -2.69
C ASP A 14 -8.95 4.74 -1.28
N ASN A 15 -7.84 4.32 -0.68
CA ASN A 15 -7.85 3.76 0.67
C ASN A 15 -8.04 4.86 1.74
N HIS A 16 -7.57 6.08 1.47
CA HIS A 16 -7.60 7.24 2.38
C HIS A 16 -7.23 6.86 3.82
N LEU A 17 -6.11 6.19 4.04
CA LEU A 17 -5.66 5.83 5.39
C LEU A 17 -5.39 7.11 6.19
N GLY A 18 -6.02 7.24 7.36
CA GLY A 18 -5.99 8.43 8.20
C GLY A 18 -7.38 9.04 8.44
N ALA A 19 -8.30 8.93 7.47
CA ALA A 19 -9.65 9.49 7.57
C ALA A 19 -10.69 8.56 8.23
N PRO A 20 -11.77 9.12 8.83
CA PRO A 20 -11.88 10.51 9.28
C PRO A 20 -11.01 10.77 10.53
N THR A 21 -10.63 9.71 11.24
CA THR A 21 -9.70 9.74 12.36
C THR A 21 -8.76 8.54 12.29
N ALA A 22 -7.59 8.63 12.93
CA ALA A 22 -6.65 7.51 13.01
C ALA A 22 -7.29 6.25 13.65
N LYS A 23 -8.21 6.44 14.62
CA LYS A 23 -8.92 5.33 15.29
C LYS A 23 -9.87 4.62 14.33
N ASP A 24 -10.65 5.38 13.57
CA ASP A 24 -11.65 4.84 12.64
C ASP A 24 -11.00 4.32 11.35
N SER A 25 -9.82 4.84 11.00
CA SER A 25 -9.01 4.33 9.89
C SER A 25 -8.28 3.02 10.22
N LEU A 26 -7.99 2.71 11.48
CA LEU A 26 -7.18 1.55 11.86
C LEU A 26 -7.77 0.21 11.38
N PRO A 27 -9.10 -0.05 11.47
CA PRO A 27 -9.68 -1.26 10.89
C PRO A 27 -9.47 -1.36 9.37
N ARG A 28 -9.53 -0.23 8.65
CA ARG A 28 -9.27 -0.17 7.21
C ARG A 28 -7.81 -0.42 6.87
N GLU A 29 -6.87 0.17 7.64
CA GLU A 29 -5.44 -0.13 7.53
C GLU A 29 -5.18 -1.63 7.71
N LYS A 30 -5.74 -2.25 8.76
CA LYS A 30 -5.58 -3.68 9.02
C LYS A 30 -6.14 -4.55 7.89
N LYS A 31 -7.31 -4.18 7.35
CA LYS A 31 -7.91 -4.89 6.21
C LYS A 31 -7.03 -4.80 4.97
N PHE A 32 -6.49 -3.61 4.69
CA PHE A 32 -5.58 -3.41 3.57
C PHE A 32 -4.28 -4.20 3.72
N VAL A 33 -3.67 -4.19 4.91
CA VAL A 33 -2.46 -4.97 5.20
C VAL A 33 -2.73 -6.49 5.10
N ALA A 34 -3.89 -6.95 5.56
CA ALA A 34 -4.29 -8.36 5.41
C ALA A 34 -4.47 -8.74 3.93
N TRP A 35 -5.07 -7.86 3.13
CA TRP A 35 -5.18 -8.05 1.68
C TRP A 35 -3.81 -8.09 1.00
N LEU A 36 -2.89 -7.19 1.37
CA LEU A 36 -1.50 -7.23 0.88
C LEU A 36 -0.82 -8.57 1.20
N ASP A 37 -1.07 -9.13 2.39
CA ASP A 37 -0.55 -10.44 2.80
C ASP A 37 -1.15 -11.62 2.01
N GLU A 38 -2.39 -11.48 1.57
CA GLU A 38 -3.05 -12.45 0.70
C GLU A 38 -2.47 -12.41 -0.71
N VAL A 39 -2.44 -11.22 -1.33
CA VAL A 39 -2.09 -11.06 -2.75
C VAL A 39 -0.60 -11.25 -3.01
N LYS A 40 0.29 -10.99 -2.04
CA LYS A 40 1.73 -11.21 -2.22
C LYS A 40 2.10 -12.66 -2.59
N LYS A 41 1.23 -13.63 -2.28
CA LYS A 41 1.46 -15.06 -2.56
C LYS A 41 1.54 -15.34 -4.07
N ASP A 42 0.70 -14.68 -4.85
CA ASP A 42 0.60 -14.88 -6.30
C ASP A 42 0.71 -13.58 -7.12
N ALA A 43 1.10 -12.46 -6.50
CA ALA A 43 1.38 -11.23 -7.21
C ALA A 43 2.61 -11.36 -8.14
N ALA A 44 2.43 -10.97 -9.39
CA ALA A 44 3.49 -10.57 -10.31
C ALA A 44 3.87 -9.10 -10.11
N ALA A 45 2.90 -8.25 -9.74
CA ALA A 45 3.07 -6.84 -9.42
C ALA A 45 1.84 -6.30 -8.67
N ILE A 46 2.02 -5.22 -7.93
CA ILE A 46 0.96 -4.49 -7.23
C ILE A 46 0.99 -3.03 -7.70
N PHE A 47 -0.17 -2.51 -8.07
CA PHE A 47 -0.36 -1.13 -8.51
C PHE A 47 -1.22 -0.41 -7.47
N LEU A 48 -0.69 0.68 -6.92
CA LEU A 48 -1.34 1.56 -5.97
C LEU A 48 -1.68 2.87 -6.68
N LEU A 49 -2.93 3.02 -7.09
CA LEU A 49 -3.39 4.03 -8.04
C LEU A 49 -3.95 5.29 -7.35
N GLY A 50 -3.14 5.93 -6.49
CA GLY A 50 -3.54 7.16 -5.82
C GLY A 50 -4.27 6.96 -4.49
N ASP A 51 -4.29 8.03 -3.69
CA ASP A 51 -5.07 8.20 -2.45
C ASP A 51 -4.93 7.04 -1.45
N LEU A 52 -3.72 6.48 -1.33
CA LEU A 52 -3.44 5.47 -0.31
C LEU A 52 -3.57 6.06 1.10
N PHE A 53 -3.03 7.26 1.29
CA PHE A 53 -3.13 8.04 2.52
C PHE A 53 -4.13 9.16 2.32
N ASP A 54 -4.89 9.48 3.35
CA ASP A 54 -5.82 10.62 3.32
C ASP A 54 -5.09 11.97 3.33
N PHE A 55 -3.86 11.96 3.86
CA PHE A 55 -2.94 13.07 3.82
C PHE A 55 -1.51 12.53 3.86
N TRP A 56 -0.68 12.93 2.91
CA TRP A 56 0.75 12.64 2.93
C TRP A 56 1.56 13.90 2.63
N PHE A 57 2.51 14.20 3.52
CA PHE A 57 3.46 15.28 3.30
C PHE A 57 4.88 14.79 3.56
N GLU A 58 5.75 14.97 2.58
CA GLU A 58 7.15 14.60 2.69
C GLU A 58 7.98 15.77 3.25
N TYR A 59 8.79 15.47 4.25
CA TYR A 59 9.78 16.38 4.77
C TYR A 59 11.16 15.74 4.61
N LYS A 60 12.15 16.53 4.18
CA LYS A 60 13.52 16.04 3.98
C LYS A 60 14.18 15.45 5.22
N THR A 61 13.70 15.81 6.41
CA THR A 61 14.39 15.56 7.68
C THR A 61 13.57 14.77 8.68
N VAL A 62 12.32 14.38 8.36
CA VAL A 62 11.48 13.60 9.28
C VAL A 62 10.79 12.45 8.58
N VAL A 63 10.67 11.34 9.31
CA VAL A 63 9.82 10.23 8.92
C VAL A 63 8.37 10.55 9.32
N PRO A 64 7.38 10.45 8.42
CA PRO A 64 5.98 10.69 8.74
C PRO A 64 5.51 9.82 9.90
N LYS A 65 4.75 10.44 10.84
CA LYS A 65 4.19 9.74 11.99
C LYS A 65 2.94 8.97 11.56
N GLY A 66 2.99 7.64 11.61
CA GLY A 66 1.85 6.77 11.35
C GLY A 66 2.10 5.80 10.21
N PHE A 67 1.06 5.06 9.84
CA PHE A 67 1.04 4.13 8.70
C PHE A 67 2.14 3.06 8.69
N THR A 68 2.80 2.83 9.83
CA THR A 68 3.98 1.97 9.93
C THR A 68 3.68 0.53 9.55
N ARG A 69 2.43 0.06 9.73
CA ARG A 69 2.01 -1.28 9.29
C ARG A 69 1.94 -1.37 7.78
N THR A 70 1.29 -0.41 7.14
CA THR A 70 1.21 -0.35 5.67
C THR A 70 2.62 -0.19 5.08
N LEU A 71 3.41 0.77 5.56
CA LEU A 71 4.77 0.99 5.07
C LEU A 71 5.66 -0.24 5.27
N GLY A 72 5.59 -0.88 6.45
CA GLY A 72 6.33 -2.10 6.73
C GLY A 72 5.93 -3.28 5.83
N LYS A 73 4.62 -3.44 5.54
CA LYS A 73 4.14 -4.48 4.62
C LYS A 73 4.57 -4.22 3.18
N LEU A 74 4.54 -2.97 2.73
CA LEU A 74 5.02 -2.61 1.39
C LEU A 74 6.53 -2.84 1.26
N ALA A 75 7.30 -2.51 2.30
CA ALA A 75 8.74 -2.81 2.34
C ALA A 75 9.00 -4.33 2.26
N GLU A 76 8.31 -5.13 3.07
CA GLU A 76 8.41 -6.60 3.04
C GLU A 76 8.11 -7.18 1.64
N ILE A 77 7.07 -6.69 0.97
CA ILE A 77 6.71 -7.13 -0.38
C ILE A 77 7.79 -6.71 -1.40
N SER A 78 8.27 -5.47 -1.30
CA SER A 78 9.35 -4.97 -2.17
C SER A 78 10.63 -5.79 -2.00
N ASP A 79 11.01 -6.11 -0.76
CA ASP A 79 12.20 -6.92 -0.44
C ASP A 79 12.08 -8.36 -0.96
N SER A 80 10.86 -8.87 -1.10
CA SER A 80 10.60 -10.18 -1.74
C SER A 80 10.75 -10.18 -3.27
N GLY A 81 11.02 -9.02 -3.87
CA GLY A 81 11.21 -8.84 -5.31
C GLY A 81 9.91 -8.66 -6.09
N ILE A 82 8.77 -8.45 -5.41
CA ILE A 82 7.50 -8.15 -6.08
C ILE A 82 7.45 -6.65 -6.36
N PRO A 83 7.37 -6.22 -7.64
CA PRO A 83 7.27 -4.81 -7.99
C PRO A 83 6.01 -4.16 -7.44
N ILE A 84 6.17 -2.98 -6.82
CA ILE A 84 5.08 -2.11 -6.39
C ILE A 84 5.18 -0.81 -7.19
N TYR A 85 4.13 -0.48 -7.93
CA TYR A 85 4.02 0.77 -8.67
C TYR A 85 3.07 1.70 -7.93
N TYR A 86 3.60 2.83 -7.45
CA TYR A 86 2.83 3.82 -6.71
C TYR A 86 2.58 5.05 -7.59
N PHE A 87 1.30 5.44 -7.70
CA PHE A 87 0.86 6.66 -8.36
C PHE A 87 0.32 7.61 -7.29
N VAL A 88 0.69 8.88 -7.40
CA VAL A 88 0.15 9.92 -6.53
C VAL A 88 -1.32 10.18 -6.88
N GLY A 89 -2.14 10.41 -5.87
CA GLY A 89 -3.52 10.86 -6.04
C GLY A 89 -3.65 12.35 -5.72
N ASN A 90 -4.86 12.78 -5.34
CA ASN A 90 -5.16 14.18 -5.01
C ASN A 90 -5.21 14.47 -3.50
N HIS A 91 -4.91 13.47 -2.65
CA HIS A 91 -4.78 13.58 -1.20
C HIS A 91 -3.32 13.57 -0.70
#